data_AF-A0A2N5A223-F1
#
_entry.id   AF-A0A2N5A223-F1
#
_cell.length_a   1.000
_cell.length_b   1.000
_cell.length_c   1.000
_cell.angle_alpha   90.00
_cell.angle_beta   90.00
_cell.angle_gamma   90.00
#
_symmetry.space_group_name_H-M   'P 1'
#
loop_
_entity.id
_entity.type
_entity.pdbx_description
1 polymer ?
#
loop_
_entity_poly.entity_id
_entity_poly.type
_entity_poly.pdbx_seq_one_letter_code
_entity_poly.pdbx_strand_id
1 'polypeptide(L)'
;LQLPALREQIARRQIAAEAATEQFSRVIRHLLNIVPQLNDSIDDPPVAGRMVALYSFMQGKELVGQERALGALGFTRGEFSDSLRQQLVDRIDGQQPCFDSFQALGSPATVQLFITQCQAGLDIEQLRRIACTRQPAADGGETALRW
;
A
#
# COMPACT_ATOMS: atom_id res chain seq x y z
N LEU A 1 5.03 -23.14 2.17
CA LEU A 1 5.96 -22.44 3.10
C LEU A 1 7.06 -21.75 2.30
N GLN A 2 6.79 -20.53 1.78
CA GLN A 2 7.74 -19.79 0.91
C GLN A 2 8.53 -18.70 1.66
N LEU A 3 8.06 -18.26 2.83
CA LEU A 3 8.66 -17.15 3.59
C LEU A 3 10.09 -17.41 4.11
N PRO A 4 10.45 -18.60 4.63
CA PRO A 4 11.82 -18.86 5.06
C PRO A 4 12.83 -18.73 3.90
N ALA A 5 12.52 -19.29 2.73
CA ALA A 5 13.36 -19.21 1.55
C ALA A 5 13.51 -17.77 1.04
N LEU A 6 12.41 -17.00 0.98
CA LEU A 6 12.46 -15.59 0.62
C LEU A 6 13.35 -14.79 1.60
N ARG A 7 13.22 -15.02 2.91
CA ARG A 7 14.04 -14.36 3.93
C ARG A 7 15.53 -14.67 3.78
N GLU A 8 15.86 -15.93 3.46
CA GLU A 8 17.25 -16.33 3.20
C GLU A 8 17.82 -15.61 1.97
N GLN A 9 17.06 -15.52 0.87
CA GLN A 9 17.46 -14.78 -0.33
C GLN A 9 17.68 -13.29 -0.05
N ILE A 10 16.80 -12.66 0.74
CA ILE A 10 16.96 -11.26 1.17
C ILE A 10 18.20 -11.09 2.03
N ALA A 11 18.42 -11.97 3.01
CA ALA A 11 19.57 -11.90 3.91
C ALA A 11 20.90 -12.01 3.16
N ARG A 12 20.95 -12.86 2.12
CA ARG A 12 22.09 -13.02 1.22
C ARG A 12 22.15 -11.98 0.10
N ARG A 13 21.17 -11.08 -0.01
CA ARG A 13 21.02 -10.10 -1.11
C ARG A 13 21.01 -10.76 -2.50
N GLN A 14 20.41 -11.95 -2.60
CA GLN A 14 20.31 -12.75 -3.82
C GLN A 14 19.00 -12.54 -4.58
N ILE A 15 18.22 -11.53 -4.21
CA ILE A 15 16.95 -11.18 -4.83
C ILE A 15 16.86 -9.65 -4.97
N ALA A 16 16.31 -9.18 -6.09
CA ALA A 16 16.02 -7.76 -6.30
C ALA A 16 14.91 -7.27 -5.35
N ALA A 17 14.94 -5.99 -5.00
CA ALA A 17 13.96 -5.39 -4.08
C ALA A 17 12.52 -5.52 -4.60
N GLU A 18 12.32 -5.39 -5.91
CA GLU A 18 10.99 -5.51 -6.54
C GLU A 18 10.46 -6.93 -6.46
N ALA A 19 11.31 -7.92 -6.77
CA ALA A 19 10.93 -9.32 -6.70
C ALA A 19 10.61 -9.75 -5.25
N ALA A 20 11.33 -9.22 -4.25
CA ALA A 20 11.03 -9.46 -2.85
C ALA A 20 9.71 -8.81 -2.43
N THR A 21 9.48 -7.56 -2.83
CA THR A 21 8.25 -6.81 -2.59
C THR A 21 7.04 -7.52 -3.21
N GLU A 22 7.15 -7.97 -4.45
CA GLU A 22 6.09 -8.69 -5.14
C GLU A 22 5.71 -9.99 -4.41
N GLN A 23 6.71 -10.75 -3.93
CA GLN A 23 6.44 -11.97 -3.18
C GLN A 23 5.74 -11.69 -1.84
N PHE A 24 6.14 -10.66 -1.10
CA PHE A 24 5.44 -10.25 0.12
C PHE A 24 4.00 -9.80 -0.19
N SER A 25 3.79 -8.94 -1.18
CA SER A 25 2.46 -8.48 -1.57
C SER A 25 1.57 -9.62 -2.08
N ARG A 26 2.14 -10.66 -2.73
CA ARG A 26 1.39 -11.86 -3.12
C ARG A 26 0.88 -12.63 -1.91
N VAL A 27 1.72 -12.82 -0.89
CA VAL A 27 1.32 -13.47 0.37
C VAL A 27 0.23 -12.64 1.06
N ILE A 28 0.41 -11.33 1.17
CA ILE A 28 -0.57 -10.43 1.80
C ILE A 28 -1.90 -10.48 1.05
N ARG A 29 -1.89 -10.42 -0.28
CA ARG A 29 -3.10 -10.52 -1.12
C ARG A 29 -3.88 -11.81 -0.84
N HIS A 30 -3.20 -12.96 -0.76
CA HIS A 30 -3.87 -14.21 -0.44
C HIS A 30 -4.51 -14.21 0.95
N LEU A 31 -3.86 -13.58 1.94
CA LEU A 31 -4.42 -13.43 3.28
C LEU A 31 -5.63 -12.48 3.31
N LEU A 32 -5.54 -11.34 2.61
CA LEU A 32 -6.64 -10.38 2.53
C LEU A 32 -7.87 -10.97 1.82
N ASN A 33 -7.66 -11.79 0.78
CA ASN A 33 -8.74 -12.42 0.02
C ASN A 33 -9.58 -13.44 0.84
N ILE A 34 -9.11 -13.83 2.03
CA ILE A 34 -9.91 -14.67 2.94
C ILE A 34 -11.06 -13.86 3.56
N VAL A 35 -10.87 -12.56 3.79
CA VAL A 35 -11.84 -11.72 4.52
C VAL A 35 -13.19 -11.63 3.79
N PRO A 36 -13.26 -11.39 2.46
CA PRO A 36 -14.52 -11.43 1.73
C PRO A 36 -15.18 -12.81 1.75
N GLN A 37 -14.40 -13.89 1.66
CA GLN A 37 -14.93 -15.26 1.70
C GLN A 37 -15.56 -15.60 3.05
N LEU A 38 -14.98 -15.09 4.14
CA LEU A 38 -15.57 -15.21 5.47
C LEU A 38 -16.90 -14.48 5.56
N ASN A 39 -17.02 -13.34 4.88
CA ASN A 39 -18.22 -12.51 4.89
C ASN A 39 -19.44 -13.23 4.27
N ASP A 40 -19.22 -14.12 3.30
CA ASP A 40 -20.27 -14.92 2.66
C ASP A 40 -20.98 -15.89 3.62
N SER A 41 -20.38 -16.14 4.80
CA SER A 41 -20.94 -17.01 5.84
C SER A 41 -21.61 -16.27 7.00
N ILE A 42 -21.70 -14.93 6.93
CA ILE A 42 -22.24 -14.09 8.00
C ILE A 42 -23.70 -13.72 7.69
N ASP A 43 -24.63 -14.25 8.50
CA ASP A 43 -26.06 -13.99 8.34
C ASP A 43 -26.52 -12.65 8.95
N ASP A 44 -25.74 -12.06 9.87
CA ASP A 44 -26.04 -10.79 10.53
C ASP A 44 -25.61 -9.61 9.63
N PRO A 45 -26.56 -8.84 9.04
CA PRO A 45 -26.22 -7.79 8.08
C PRO A 45 -25.37 -6.64 8.67
N PRO A 46 -25.65 -6.15 9.90
CA PRO A 46 -24.74 -5.25 10.60
C PRO A 46 -23.29 -5.77 10.73
N VAL A 47 -23.11 -7.06 11.04
CA VAL A 47 -21.77 -7.66 11.15
C VAL A 47 -21.11 -7.76 9.77
N ALA A 48 -21.85 -8.20 8.75
CA ALA A 48 -21.35 -8.29 7.38
C ALA A 48 -20.90 -6.92 6.85
N GLY A 49 -21.67 -5.86 7.10
CA GLY A 49 -21.30 -4.50 6.73
C GLY A 49 -19.99 -4.02 7.38
N ARG A 50 -19.77 -4.36 8.66
CA ARG A 50 -18.52 -4.04 9.37
C ARG A 50 -17.32 -4.81 8.82
N MET A 51 -17.51 -6.05 8.38
CA MET A 51 -16.46 -6.85 7.74
C MET A 51 -16.07 -6.28 6.39
N VAL A 52 -17.03 -5.78 5.60
CA VAL A 52 -16.72 -5.04 4.36
C VAL A 52 -15.95 -3.76 4.67
N ALA A 53 -16.37 -2.96 5.66
CA ALA A 53 -15.63 -1.77 6.07
C ALA A 53 -14.17 -2.09 6.48
N LEU A 54 -13.98 -3.15 7.27
CA LEU A 54 -12.66 -3.63 7.69
C LEU A 54 -11.81 -4.06 6.49
N TYR A 55 -12.37 -4.86 5.58
CA TYR A 55 -11.68 -5.29 4.37
C TYR A 55 -11.25 -4.10 3.51
N SER A 56 -12.15 -3.15 3.26
CA SER A 56 -11.86 -1.94 2.48
C SER A 56 -10.71 -1.13 3.11
N PHE A 57 -10.70 -0.97 4.43
CA PHE A 57 -9.59 -0.32 5.13
C PHE A 57 -8.27 -1.09 4.99
N MET A 58 -8.30 -2.42 5.18
CA MET A 58 -7.12 -3.28 5.05
C MET A 58 -6.53 -3.26 3.64
N GLN A 59 -7.40 -3.28 2.62
CA GLN A 59 -7.00 -3.21 1.22
C GLN A 59 -6.39 -1.85 0.87
N GLY A 60 -6.98 -0.75 1.33
CA GLY A 60 -6.41 0.58 1.19
C GLY A 60 -5.04 0.70 1.84
N LYS A 61 -4.89 0.18 3.07
CA LYS A 61 -3.61 0.14 3.79
C LYS A 61 -2.54 -0.67 3.06
N GLU A 62 -2.88 -1.79 2.45
CA GLU A 62 -1.93 -2.57 1.64
C GLU A 62 -1.47 -1.78 0.41
N LEU A 63 -2.36 -1.04 -0.25
CA LEU A 63 -2.00 -0.19 -1.38
C LEU A 63 -1.06 0.95 -0.98
N VAL A 64 -1.26 1.56 0.20
CA VAL A 64 -0.31 2.52 0.80
C VAL A 64 1.05 1.84 1.04
N GLY A 65 1.06 0.59 1.52
CA GLY A 65 2.30 -0.17 1.71
C GLY A 65 3.06 -0.43 0.41
N GLN A 66 2.33 -0.70 -0.69
CA GLN A 66 2.90 -0.89 -2.02
C GLN A 66 3.37 0.44 -2.63
N GLU A 67 2.62 1.52 -2.46
CA GLU A 67 3.04 2.88 -2.82
C GLU A 67 4.39 3.21 -2.18
N ARG A 68 4.53 2.98 -0.86
CA ARG A 68 5.78 3.18 -0.14
C ARG A 68 6.94 2.42 -0.79
N ALA A 69 6.75 1.13 -1.11
CA ALA A 69 7.81 0.31 -1.69
C ALA A 69 8.22 0.79 -3.10
N LEU A 70 7.26 1.18 -3.94
CA LEU A 70 7.53 1.69 -5.29
C LEU A 70 8.23 3.05 -5.27
N GLY A 71 7.77 3.97 -4.40
CA GLY A 71 8.42 5.27 -4.25
C GLY A 71 9.85 5.15 -3.70
N ALA A 72 10.07 4.31 -2.68
CA ALA A 72 11.40 4.06 -2.13
C ALA A 72 12.35 3.49 -3.19
N LEU A 73 11.86 2.58 -4.04
CA LEU A 73 12.63 2.04 -5.16
C LEU A 73 13.04 3.13 -6.15
N GLY A 74 12.10 3.98 -6.60
CA GLY A 74 12.37 5.03 -7.58
C GLY A 74 13.32 6.10 -7.02
N PHE A 75 13.13 6.51 -5.77
CA PHE A 75 14.04 7.45 -5.11
C PHE A 75 15.43 6.86 -4.87
N THR A 76 15.54 5.57 -4.52
CA THR A 76 16.84 4.89 -4.37
C THR A 76 17.60 4.83 -5.69
N ARG A 77 16.89 4.69 -6.81
CA ARG A 77 17.48 4.70 -8.16
C ARG A 77 17.83 6.10 -8.65
N GLY A 78 17.26 7.13 -8.04
CA GLY A 78 17.30 8.49 -8.58
C GLY A 78 16.47 8.68 -9.85
N GLU A 79 15.61 7.71 -10.21
CA GLU A 79 14.78 7.77 -11.40
C GLU A 79 13.48 6.95 -11.27
N PHE A 80 12.44 7.43 -11.94
CA PHE A 80 11.18 6.71 -12.13
C PHE A 80 11.00 6.43 -13.61
N SER A 81 11.20 5.17 -14.03
CA SER A 81 10.79 4.73 -15.36
C SER A 81 9.28 4.92 -15.54
N ASP A 82 8.82 5.03 -16.78
CA ASP A 82 7.38 5.21 -17.05
C ASP A 82 6.55 4.03 -16.50
N SER A 83 7.08 2.82 -16.54
CA SER A 83 6.45 1.64 -15.94
C SER A 83 6.34 1.72 -14.41
N LEU A 84 7.41 2.16 -13.72
CA LEU A 84 7.40 2.31 -12.26
C LEU A 84 6.47 3.45 -11.84
N ARG A 85 6.48 4.56 -12.60
CA ARG A 85 5.60 5.70 -12.37
C ARG A 85 4.13 5.32 -12.53
N GLN A 86 3.79 4.59 -13.59
CA GLN A 86 2.41 4.11 -13.78
C GLN A 86 1.98 3.19 -12.63
N GLN A 87 2.84 2.25 -12.22
CA GLN A 87 2.53 1.39 -11.07
C GLN A 87 2.31 2.19 -9.78
N LEU A 88 3.12 3.23 -9.54
CA LEU A 88 2.95 4.11 -8.38
C LEU A 88 1.60 4.84 -8.43
N VAL A 89 1.25 5.43 -9.58
CA VAL A 89 -0.04 6.09 -9.80
C VAL A 89 -1.19 5.12 -9.57
N ASP A 90 -1.13 3.92 -10.13
CA ASP A 90 -2.17 2.90 -9.94
C ASP A 90 -2.35 2.52 -8.45
N ARG A 91 -1.26 2.53 -7.66
CA ARG A 91 -1.34 2.28 -6.21
C ARG A 91 -1.92 3.45 -5.43
N ILE A 92 -1.65 4.68 -5.84
CA ILE A 92 -2.24 5.87 -5.23
C ILE A 92 -3.73 5.93 -5.55
N ASP A 93 -4.09 5.82 -6.83
CA ASP A 93 -5.48 5.90 -7.29
C ASP A 93 -6.34 4.77 -6.71
N GLY A 94 -5.78 3.56 -6.59
CA GLY A 94 -6.48 2.42 -6.00
C GLY A 94 -6.82 2.58 -4.52
N GLN A 95 -6.15 3.48 -3.78
CA GLN A 95 -6.45 3.74 -2.37
C GLN A 95 -7.79 4.43 -2.17
N GLN A 96 -8.14 5.36 -3.07
CA GLN A 96 -9.34 6.18 -2.95
C GLN A 96 -10.63 5.35 -2.83
N PRO A 97 -10.96 4.43 -3.75
CA PRO A 97 -12.19 3.62 -3.63
C PRO A 97 -12.19 2.73 -2.38
N CYS A 98 -11.01 2.30 -1.90
CA CYS A 98 -10.90 1.52 -0.67
C CYS A 98 -11.29 2.37 0.56
N PHE A 99 -10.74 3.57 0.69
CA PHE A 99 -11.04 4.45 1.82
C PHE A 99 -12.42 5.09 1.72
N ASP A 100 -12.97 5.31 0.52
CA ASP A 100 -14.36 5.75 0.33
C ASP A 100 -15.33 4.67 0.81
N SER A 101 -15.11 3.41 0.45
CA SER A 101 -15.92 2.29 0.94
C SER A 101 -15.84 2.14 2.46
N PHE A 102 -14.65 2.26 3.05
CA PHE A 102 -14.50 2.26 4.51
C PHE A 102 -15.25 3.41 5.17
N GLN A 103 -15.19 4.63 4.63
CA GLN A 103 -15.90 5.79 5.19
C GLN A 103 -17.42 5.65 5.09
N ALA A 104 -17.93 5.02 4.02
CA ALA A 104 -19.35 4.79 3.82
C ALA A 104 -19.95 3.72 4.77
N LEU A 105 -19.15 2.72 5.16
CA LEU A 105 -19.61 1.54 5.92
C LEU A 105 -19.10 1.51 7.37
N GLY A 106 -18.07 2.29 7.68
CA GLY A 106 -17.45 2.35 8.99
C GLY A 106 -18.34 3.02 10.03
N SER A 107 -18.10 2.71 11.31
CA SER A 107 -18.80 3.41 12.40
C SER A 107 -18.37 4.88 12.46
N PRO A 108 -19.24 5.82 12.87
CA PRO A 108 -18.89 7.24 12.97
C PRO A 108 -17.63 7.49 13.81
N ALA A 109 -17.45 6.76 14.91
CA ALA A 109 -16.28 6.88 15.78
C ALA A 109 -14.98 6.46 15.08
N THR A 110 -15.00 5.36 14.31
CA THR A 110 -13.83 4.87 13.58
C THR A 110 -13.48 5.76 12.40
N VAL A 111 -14.50 6.25 11.67
CA VAL A 111 -14.31 7.19 10.55
C VAL A 111 -13.73 8.51 11.05
N GLN A 112 -14.25 9.03 12.17
CA GLN A 112 -13.71 10.25 12.77
C GLN A 112 -12.24 10.08 13.20
N LEU A 113 -11.89 8.92 13.75
CA LEU A 113 -10.49 8.62 14.10
C LEU A 113 -9.61 8.59 12.85
N PHE A 114 -10.07 7.96 11.77
CA PHE A 114 -9.34 7.93 10.49
C PHE A 114 -9.11 9.34 9.92
N ILE A 115 -10.15 10.17 9.84
CA ILE A 115 -10.06 11.52 9.29
C ILE A 115 -9.11 12.42 10.11
N THR A 116 -9.04 12.21 11.43
CA THR A 116 -8.21 13.03 12.32
C THR A 116 -6.77 12.55 12.44
N GLN A 117 -6.50 11.25 12.25
CA GLN A 117 -5.19 10.66 12.51
C GLN A 117 -4.45 10.18 11.25
N CYS A 118 -5.12 10.05 10.10
CA CYS A 118 -4.57 9.39 8.92
C CYS A 118 -4.51 10.28 7.67
N GLN A 119 -4.50 11.61 7.84
CA GLN A 119 -4.26 12.52 6.72
C GLN A 119 -2.82 12.41 6.24
N ALA A 120 -2.62 12.33 4.92
CA ALA A 120 -1.29 12.41 4.34
C ALA A 120 -0.66 13.76 4.69
N GLY A 121 0.56 13.74 5.22
CA GLY A 121 1.33 14.95 5.45
C GLY A 121 1.65 15.64 4.12
N LEU A 122 1.79 16.97 4.15
CA LEU A 122 2.16 17.76 2.97
C LEU A 122 3.45 17.25 2.30
N ASP A 123 4.38 16.72 3.08
CA ASP A 123 5.66 16.19 2.58
C ASP A 123 5.46 14.98 1.65
N ILE A 124 4.54 14.07 1.97
CA ILE A 124 4.23 12.90 1.13
C ILE A 124 3.58 13.36 -0.18
N GLU A 125 2.66 14.31 -0.14
CA GLU A 125 2.04 14.87 -1.35
C GLU A 125 3.05 15.55 -2.28
N GLN A 126 4.06 16.22 -1.71
CA GLN A 126 5.15 16.80 -2.48
C GLN A 126 6.01 15.71 -3.15
N LEU A 127 6.35 14.65 -2.41
CA LEU A 127 7.15 13.55 -2.95
C LEU A 127 6.38 12.75 -4.02
N ARG A 128 5.07 12.53 -3.85
CA ARG A 128 4.19 11.97 -4.89
C ARG A 128 4.28 12.79 -6.16
N ARG A 129 4.18 14.12 -6.05
CA ARG A 129 4.28 15.02 -7.20
C ARG A 129 5.66 14.94 -7.87
N ILE A 130 6.74 14.87 -7.11
CA ILE A 130 8.10 14.71 -7.67
C ILE A 130 8.19 13.40 -8.45
N ALA A 131 7.83 12.27 -7.86
CA ALA A 131 7.87 10.95 -8.49
C ALA A 131 7.06 10.88 -9.80
N CYS A 132 5.94 11.60 -9.87
CA CYS A 132 5.05 11.60 -11.02
C CYS A 132 5.42 12.62 -12.12
N THR A 133 6.26 13.63 -11.85
CA THR A 133 6.44 14.76 -12.79
C THR A 133 7.89 15.09 -13.15
N ARG A 134 8.88 14.66 -12.37
CA ARG A 134 10.28 15.07 -12.54
C ARG A 134 11.25 13.93 -12.20
N GLN A 135 12.49 14.06 -12.65
CA GLN A 135 13.58 13.22 -12.13
C GLN A 135 13.92 13.63 -10.69
N PRO A 136 14.01 12.69 -9.74
CA PRO A 136 14.50 12.94 -8.40
C PRO A 136 15.93 13.48 -8.38
N ALA A 137 16.31 14.16 -7.27
CA ALA A 137 17.69 14.56 -7.06
C ALA A 137 18.58 13.33 -6.82
N ALA A 138 19.80 13.34 -7.35
CA ALA A 138 20.81 12.34 -7.04
C ALA A 138 21.46 12.65 -5.68
N ASP A 139 20.80 12.27 -4.60
CA ASP A 139 21.18 12.61 -3.22
C ASP A 139 21.74 11.42 -2.42
N GLY A 140 22.10 10.33 -3.10
CA GLY A 140 22.61 9.12 -2.44
C GLY A 140 21.57 8.36 -1.62
N GLY A 141 20.27 8.60 -1.84
CA GLY A 141 19.16 7.88 -1.20
C GLY A 141 18.53 8.63 -0.03
N GLU A 142 18.87 9.90 0.21
CA GLU A 142 18.27 10.69 1.29
C GLU A 142 16.77 10.91 1.06
N THR A 143 16.35 11.22 -0.17
CA THR A 143 14.94 11.35 -0.52
C THR A 143 14.20 10.02 -0.36
N ALA A 144 14.86 8.89 -0.61
CA ALA A 144 14.27 7.57 -0.39
C ALA A 144 14.01 7.24 1.09
N LEU A 145 14.76 7.85 2.02
CA LEU A 145 14.55 7.71 3.46
C LEU A 145 13.51 8.69 4.02
N ARG A 146 13.30 9.83 3.35
CA ARG A 146 12.26 10.81 3.69
C ARG A 146 10.88 10.39 3.19
N TRP A 147 10.85 9.55 2.16
CA TRP A 147 9.66 8.89 1.63
C TRP A 147 9.21 7.74 2.55
#